data_AF-A0AAW9CLU3-F1
#
_entry.id   AF-A0AAW9CLU3-F1
#
_cell.length_a   1.000
_cell.length_b   1.000
_cell.length_c   1.000
_cell.angle_alpha   90.00
_cell.angle_beta   90.00
_cell.angle_gamma   90.00
#
_symmetry.space_group_name_H-M   'P 1'
#
loop_
_entity.id
_entity.type
_entity.pdbx_description
1 polymer ?
#
loop_
_entity_poly.entity_id
_entity_poly.type
_entity_poly.pdbx_seq_one_letter_code
_entity_poly.pdbx_strand_id
1 'polypeptide(L)'
;MRPQSRTLIAVATLAGVILTAGCARQETDTGKTGTKPQAVTAAPDAKTVEHAAAFERRLREWGADSTIRADTLARKDAGSVLASLHGTPPADDPATGENLPARQADAGPHAANPACRAYRRLDQVGDTGERAWCADGLDAAAWLARIAWGYGSRWTDGPHAAADGTGVRVTGTVRFMYLAGNQNPNTLHVDDWWGITPTWIDYPVDDRLTVRDGRITGIRHRQADPWWIDPWLGVWDTGIGDRMNGRGRVGIPVRGEPDWGALTGDGLTVIPPETRFMADENVDMSLWGSIPVRVGDGQSCQNPGYC
;
A
#
# COMPACT_ATOMS: atom_id res chain seq x y z
N MET A 1 -12.19 -58.87 -27.08
CA MET A 1 -13.09 -59.80 -26.34
C MET A 1 -13.42 -59.16 -24.99
N ARG A 2 -14.70 -59.24 -24.56
CA ARG A 2 -15.15 -59.07 -23.16
C ARG A 2 -14.82 -60.37 -22.36
N PRO A 3 -14.98 -60.48 -21.01
CA PRO A 3 -15.87 -59.68 -20.14
C PRO A 3 -15.36 -59.31 -18.71
N GLN A 4 -16.18 -58.48 -18.04
CA GLN A 4 -16.62 -58.50 -16.61
C GLN A 4 -15.58 -58.71 -15.48
N SER A 5 -15.65 -57.94 -14.37
CA SER A 5 -16.82 -57.98 -13.47
C SER A 5 -17.09 -56.68 -12.70
N ARG A 6 -18.36 -56.46 -12.36
CA ARG A 6 -18.85 -55.40 -11.47
C ARG A 6 -19.04 -55.97 -10.06
N THR A 7 -18.82 -55.15 -9.03
CA THR A 7 -19.48 -55.34 -7.73
C THR A 7 -20.10 -54.01 -7.28
N LEU A 8 -21.43 -53.98 -7.24
CA LEU A 8 -22.23 -52.97 -6.54
C LEU A 8 -22.50 -53.49 -5.13
N ILE A 9 -22.40 -52.63 -4.11
CA ILE A 9 -23.12 -52.81 -2.84
C ILE A 9 -23.84 -51.49 -2.52
N ALA A 10 -25.07 -51.60 -2.03
CA ALA A 10 -26.03 -50.52 -1.99
C ALA A 10 -26.19 -49.89 -0.60
N VAL A 11 -26.56 -48.60 -0.63
CA VAL A 11 -27.55 -47.90 0.21
C VAL A 11 -27.91 -48.50 1.58
N ALA A 12 -27.75 -47.70 2.63
CA ALA A 12 -28.63 -47.72 3.80
C ALA A 12 -28.87 -46.28 4.29
N THR A 13 -29.98 -45.68 3.88
CA THR A 13 -30.48 -44.41 4.43
C THR A 13 -31.32 -44.70 5.67
N LEU A 14 -31.06 -44.05 6.81
CA LEU A 14 -31.93 -44.14 7.98
C LEU A 14 -32.36 -42.74 8.43
N ALA A 15 -33.63 -42.40 8.19
CA ALA A 15 -34.26 -41.21 8.75
C ALA A 15 -34.86 -41.55 10.13
N GLY A 16 -34.33 -40.94 11.18
CA GLY A 16 -34.84 -41.07 12.54
C GLY A 16 -35.64 -39.85 12.97
N VAL A 17 -36.95 -39.88 12.81
CA VAL A 17 -37.86 -38.90 13.44
C VAL A 17 -38.11 -39.33 14.87
N ILE A 18 -37.73 -38.50 15.84
CA ILE A 18 -38.15 -38.65 17.24
C ILE A 18 -38.89 -37.38 17.66
N LEU A 19 -40.21 -37.51 17.77
CA LEU A 19 -41.07 -36.57 18.48
C LEU A 19 -41.04 -36.91 19.97
N THR A 20 -40.63 -35.97 20.80
CA THR A 20 -40.94 -35.98 22.24
C THR A 20 -41.62 -34.67 22.62
N ALA A 21 -42.82 -34.78 23.18
CA ALA A 21 -43.61 -33.65 23.64
C ALA A 21 -43.48 -33.49 25.17
N GLY A 22 -43.52 -32.24 25.63
CA GLY A 22 -43.94 -31.89 26.97
C GLY A 22 -42.89 -31.99 28.08
N CYS A 23 -42.38 -30.81 28.49
CA CYS A 23 -42.60 -30.33 29.85
C CYS A 23 -42.34 -28.83 29.91
N ALA A 24 -43.38 -28.04 30.22
CA ALA A 24 -43.23 -26.62 30.43
C ALA A 24 -42.55 -26.35 31.78
N ARG A 25 -41.58 -25.44 31.81
CA ARG A 25 -41.09 -24.83 33.04
C ARG A 25 -41.14 -23.32 32.85
N GLN A 26 -42.16 -22.72 33.47
CA GLN A 26 -42.37 -21.28 33.47
C GLN A 26 -41.81 -20.76 34.80
N GLU A 27 -40.76 -19.95 34.74
CA GLU A 27 -40.25 -19.21 35.90
C GLU A 27 -39.85 -17.81 35.45
N THR A 28 -39.96 -16.85 36.36
CA THR A 28 -40.27 -15.45 36.05
C THR A 28 -39.07 -14.54 35.81
N ASP A 29 -39.24 -13.68 34.81
CA ASP A 29 -38.87 -12.26 34.76
C ASP A 29 -37.61 -11.78 35.50
N THR A 30 -36.61 -11.33 34.73
CA THR A 30 -35.95 -10.05 35.05
C THR A 30 -35.66 -9.29 33.75
N GLY A 31 -36.29 -8.12 33.61
CA GLY A 31 -36.06 -7.22 32.49
C GLY A 31 -34.60 -6.81 32.33
N LYS A 32 -33.95 -7.34 31.29
CA LYS A 32 -32.94 -6.60 30.53
C LYS A 32 -33.49 -6.38 29.13
N THR A 33 -33.72 -5.12 28.78
CA THR A 33 -33.85 -4.67 27.39
C THR A 33 -32.52 -4.85 26.67
N GLY A 34 -32.15 -6.10 26.42
CA GLY A 34 -31.19 -6.42 25.38
C GLY A 34 -31.84 -6.08 24.06
N THR A 35 -31.60 -4.87 23.56
CA THR A 35 -31.95 -4.48 22.19
C THR A 35 -31.29 -5.50 21.27
N LYS A 36 -32.11 -6.44 20.78
CA LYS A 36 -31.70 -7.43 19.79
C LYS A 36 -31.10 -6.62 18.64
N PRO A 37 -29.85 -6.88 18.19
CA PRO A 37 -29.23 -6.07 17.14
C PRO A 37 -30.20 -5.98 15.96
N GLN A 38 -30.67 -4.77 15.68
CA GLN A 38 -31.71 -4.57 14.68
C GLN A 38 -31.09 -4.98 13.34
N ALA A 39 -31.67 -6.02 12.73
CA ALA A 39 -31.14 -6.53 11.47
C ALA A 39 -31.26 -5.43 10.41
N VAL A 40 -30.12 -4.80 10.09
CA VAL A 40 -30.03 -3.77 9.05
C VAL A 40 -30.37 -4.44 7.72
N THR A 41 -31.63 -4.27 7.33
CA THR A 41 -32.27 -4.87 6.14
C THR A 41 -32.61 -3.83 5.09
N ALA A 42 -32.60 -2.55 5.45
CA ALA A 42 -32.70 -1.43 4.52
C ALA A 42 -31.36 -1.21 3.79
N ALA A 43 -31.45 -0.69 2.56
CA ALA A 43 -30.28 -0.17 1.86
C ALA A 43 -29.78 1.12 2.55
N PRO A 44 -28.46 1.38 2.57
CA PRO A 44 -27.91 2.64 3.06
C PRO A 44 -28.53 3.88 2.41
N ASP A 45 -28.75 4.92 3.21
CA ASP A 45 -29.16 6.23 2.72
C ASP A 45 -27.97 7.01 2.10
N ALA A 46 -28.27 8.12 1.43
CA ALA A 46 -27.25 8.93 0.76
C ALA A 46 -26.17 9.44 1.73
N LYS A 47 -26.54 9.80 2.97
CA LYS A 47 -25.61 10.27 4.00
C LYS A 47 -24.65 9.15 4.43
N THR A 48 -25.14 7.92 4.52
CA THR A 48 -24.33 6.74 4.82
C THR A 48 -23.34 6.43 3.69
N VAL A 49 -23.78 6.55 2.43
CA VAL A 49 -22.92 6.40 1.25
C VAL A 49 -21.83 7.48 1.19
N GLU A 50 -22.18 8.73 1.47
CA GLU A 50 -21.24 9.87 1.57
C GLU A 50 -20.21 9.66 2.71
N HIS A 51 -20.67 9.25 3.89
CA HIS A 51 -19.80 8.94 5.02
C HIS A 51 -18.80 7.80 4.71
N ALA A 52 -19.26 6.74 4.04
CA ALA A 52 -18.40 5.64 3.58
C ALA A 52 -17.34 6.12 2.57
N ALA A 53 -17.72 6.99 1.61
CA ALA A 53 -16.77 7.62 0.70
C ALA A 53 -15.74 8.50 1.44
N ALA A 54 -16.17 9.28 2.42
CA ALA A 54 -15.29 10.14 3.22
C ALA A 54 -14.36 9.34 4.14
N PHE A 55 -14.79 8.19 4.65
CA PHE A 55 -13.95 7.25 5.36
C PHE A 55 -12.87 6.65 4.45
N GLU A 56 -13.26 6.06 3.31
CA GLU A 56 -12.30 5.51 2.34
C GLU A 56 -11.35 6.58 1.81
N ARG A 57 -11.82 7.82 1.60
CA ARG A 57 -10.91 8.92 1.25
C ARG A 57 -9.82 9.11 2.30
N ARG A 58 -10.17 9.20 3.59
CA ARG A 58 -9.18 9.31 4.68
C ARG A 58 -8.29 8.06 4.82
N LEU A 59 -8.80 6.87 4.51
CA LEU A 59 -8.04 5.62 4.58
C LEU A 59 -6.99 5.48 3.48
N ARG A 60 -7.21 6.08 2.31
CA ARG A 60 -6.30 5.98 1.16
C ARG A 60 -5.49 7.25 0.88
N GLU A 61 -5.85 8.42 1.43
CA GLU A 61 -5.15 9.69 1.19
C GLU A 61 -4.19 10.05 2.32
N TRP A 62 -2.90 9.75 2.14
CA TRP A 62 -1.86 9.98 3.15
C TRP A 62 -0.48 10.23 2.54
N GLY A 63 0.44 10.86 3.29
CA GLY A 63 1.79 11.16 2.82
C GLY A 63 1.85 12.18 1.68
N ALA A 64 2.87 12.09 0.84
CA ALA A 64 3.10 12.96 -0.32
C ALA A 64 1.97 12.91 -1.36
N ASP A 65 1.90 13.90 -2.23
CA ASP A 65 0.97 13.89 -3.38
C ASP A 65 1.44 12.92 -4.46
N SER A 66 0.88 11.72 -4.47
CA SER A 66 1.15 10.71 -5.50
C SER A 66 0.53 11.01 -6.87
N THR A 67 -0.28 12.07 -7.01
CA THR A 67 -0.82 12.50 -8.30
C THR A 67 0.10 13.46 -9.06
N ILE A 68 1.17 13.95 -8.41
CA ILE A 68 2.15 14.84 -9.02
C ILE A 68 2.77 14.22 -10.27
N ARG A 69 2.81 14.99 -11.36
CA ARG A 69 3.33 14.52 -12.65
C ARG A 69 4.84 14.71 -12.74
N ALA A 70 5.58 13.65 -13.06
CA ALA A 70 7.04 13.66 -13.22
C ALA A 70 7.58 14.74 -14.17
N ASP A 71 6.88 15.07 -15.26
CA ASP A 71 7.30 16.10 -16.21
C ASP A 71 7.27 17.52 -15.62
N THR A 72 6.41 17.76 -14.63
CA THR A 72 6.34 19.05 -13.91
C THR A 72 7.44 19.21 -12.87
N LEU A 73 8.18 18.14 -12.56
CA LEU A 73 9.35 18.14 -11.67
C LEU A 73 10.67 18.24 -12.46
N ALA A 74 10.69 17.77 -13.71
CA ALA A 74 11.88 17.80 -14.55
C ALA A 74 12.46 19.21 -14.73
N ARG A 75 13.79 19.29 -14.70
CA ARG A 75 14.61 20.49 -14.92
C ARG A 75 14.54 21.57 -13.82
N LYS A 76 13.91 21.26 -12.68
CA LYS A 76 13.95 22.09 -11.47
C LYS A 76 15.19 21.81 -10.62
N ASP A 77 15.39 22.65 -9.61
CA ASP A 77 16.33 22.43 -8.50
C ASP A 77 16.01 21.14 -7.72
N ALA A 78 17.05 20.38 -7.36
CA ALA A 78 16.93 19.10 -6.67
C ALA A 78 16.22 19.22 -5.31
N GLY A 79 16.57 20.23 -4.50
CA GLY A 79 15.94 20.47 -3.20
C GLY A 79 14.45 20.78 -3.32
N SER A 80 14.05 21.59 -4.32
CA SER A 80 12.64 21.86 -4.63
C SER A 80 11.87 20.61 -5.05
N VAL A 81 12.49 19.72 -5.83
CA VAL A 81 11.85 18.44 -6.25
C VAL A 81 11.76 17.47 -5.08
N LEU A 82 12.82 17.32 -4.28
CA LEU A 82 12.81 16.51 -3.07
C LEU A 82 11.74 16.98 -2.08
N ALA A 83 11.62 18.28 -1.83
CA ALA A 83 10.58 18.84 -0.96
C ALA A 83 9.16 18.58 -1.50
N SER A 84 8.98 18.58 -2.83
CA SER A 84 7.68 18.27 -3.47
C SER A 84 7.30 16.79 -3.38
N LEU A 85 8.29 15.90 -3.25
CA LEU A 85 8.11 14.44 -3.20
C LEU A 85 8.15 13.88 -1.77
N HIS A 86 8.52 14.67 -0.77
CA HIS A 86 8.77 14.21 0.60
C HIS A 86 7.50 13.67 1.29
N GLY A 87 7.60 12.46 1.84
CA GLY A 87 6.50 11.81 2.56
C GLY A 87 6.35 12.30 3.99
N THR A 88 5.12 12.33 4.50
CA THR A 88 4.87 12.41 5.95
C THR A 88 4.25 11.09 6.39
N PRO A 89 4.73 10.45 7.48
CA PRO A 89 4.17 9.17 7.92
C PRO A 89 2.67 9.26 8.22
N PRO A 90 1.91 8.16 8.07
CA PRO A 90 0.51 8.14 8.48
C PRO A 90 0.45 8.23 10.02
N ALA A 91 -0.25 9.26 10.51
CA ALA A 91 -0.33 9.60 11.93
C ALA A 91 -1.72 9.32 12.50
N ASP A 92 -2.69 10.21 12.26
CA ASP A 92 -4.07 10.03 12.74
C ASP A 92 -4.73 8.81 12.10
N ASP A 93 -5.47 8.04 12.89
CA ASP A 93 -6.17 6.83 12.45
C ASP A 93 -7.58 7.15 11.92
N PRO A 94 -7.87 6.96 10.62
CA PRO A 94 -9.18 7.22 10.02
C PRO A 94 -10.33 6.42 10.64
N ALA A 95 -10.03 5.27 11.24
CA ALA A 95 -10.99 4.43 11.95
C ALA A 95 -11.39 4.96 13.34
N THR A 96 -10.77 6.05 13.80
CA THR A 96 -11.16 6.71 15.06
C THR A 96 -12.61 7.17 15.01
N GLY A 97 -13.46 6.59 15.85
CA GLY A 97 -14.91 6.87 15.90
C GLY A 97 -15.78 5.81 15.21
N GLU A 98 -15.18 4.96 14.37
CA GLU A 98 -15.84 3.79 13.79
C GLU A 98 -15.95 2.64 14.80
N ASN A 99 -16.64 1.55 14.41
CA ASN A 99 -16.82 0.35 15.23
C ASN A 99 -16.29 -0.89 14.50
N LEU A 100 -15.09 -0.76 13.93
CA LEU A 100 -14.39 -1.85 13.24
C LEU A 100 -13.98 -2.97 14.23
N PRO A 101 -13.79 -4.21 13.74
CA PRO A 101 -13.14 -5.26 14.51
C PRO A 101 -11.76 -4.83 15.02
N ALA A 102 -11.32 -5.39 16.14
CA ALA A 102 -9.96 -5.17 16.64
C ALA A 102 -8.93 -5.60 15.58
N ARG A 103 -7.97 -4.72 15.30
CA ARG A 103 -6.86 -4.98 14.38
C ARG A 103 -5.94 -6.07 14.90
N GLN A 104 -5.17 -6.67 13.99
CA GLN A 104 -4.03 -7.49 14.37
C GLN A 104 -3.02 -6.63 15.13
N ALA A 105 -2.36 -7.18 16.14
CA ALA A 105 -1.47 -6.42 17.03
C ALA A 105 -0.20 -5.88 16.34
N ASP A 106 0.08 -6.34 15.12
CA ASP A 106 1.21 -6.02 14.27
C ASP A 106 0.80 -5.19 13.01
N ALA A 107 -0.46 -4.76 12.95
CA ALA A 107 -1.02 -3.88 11.92
C ALA A 107 -1.05 -2.40 12.33
N GLY A 108 -1.00 -1.50 11.34
CA GLY A 108 -1.05 -0.05 11.55
C GLY A 108 0.34 0.62 11.69
N PRO A 109 0.40 1.97 11.57
CA PRO A 109 1.64 2.74 11.67
C PRO A 109 2.38 2.55 13.00
N HIS A 110 1.65 2.36 14.10
CA HIS A 110 2.19 2.21 15.46
C HIS A 110 2.54 0.77 15.85
N ALA A 111 2.45 -0.18 14.92
CA ALA A 111 2.92 -1.53 15.15
C ALA A 111 4.46 -1.57 15.27
N ALA A 112 5.00 -2.60 15.92
CA ALA A 112 6.44 -2.80 16.01
C ALA A 112 7.10 -2.89 14.62
N ASN A 113 8.23 -2.19 14.43
CA ASN A 113 9.02 -2.14 13.19
C ASN A 113 9.05 -3.49 12.43
N PRO A 114 8.59 -3.55 11.16
CA PRO A 114 8.49 -4.79 10.41
C PRO A 114 9.85 -5.43 10.10
N ALA A 115 10.93 -4.66 9.98
CA ALA A 115 12.28 -5.21 9.80
C ALA A 115 12.73 -6.03 11.03
N CYS A 116 12.37 -5.60 12.25
CA CYS A 116 12.61 -6.41 13.45
C CYS A 116 11.79 -7.70 13.48
N ARG A 117 10.60 -7.72 12.86
CA ARG A 117 9.77 -8.93 12.73
C ARG A 117 10.30 -9.88 11.65
N ALA A 118 10.96 -9.37 10.61
CA ALA A 118 11.70 -10.18 9.65
C ALA A 118 12.94 -10.79 10.32
N TYR A 119 13.79 -9.95 10.92
CA TYR A 119 15.03 -10.35 11.59
C TYR A 119 14.82 -11.44 12.67
N ARG A 120 13.83 -11.28 13.58
CA ARG A 120 13.53 -12.30 14.61
C ARG A 120 12.97 -13.63 14.08
N ARG A 121 12.64 -13.73 12.79
CA ARG A 121 12.31 -14.99 12.12
C ARG A 121 13.51 -15.61 11.40
N LEU A 122 14.64 -14.89 11.33
CA LEU A 122 15.86 -15.23 10.60
C LEU A 122 17.05 -15.50 11.53
N ASP A 123 16.81 -16.08 12.72
CA ASP A 123 17.80 -16.47 13.75
C ASP A 123 18.93 -17.42 13.28
N GLN A 124 19.09 -17.65 11.97
CA GLN A 124 20.04 -18.61 11.38
C GLN A 124 20.78 -18.14 10.10
N VAL A 125 20.63 -16.90 9.63
CA VAL A 125 21.36 -16.42 8.42
C VAL A 125 22.12 -15.13 8.74
N GLY A 126 23.43 -15.11 8.44
CA GLY A 126 24.36 -14.08 8.92
C GLY A 126 24.13 -12.69 8.31
N ASP A 127 24.41 -11.66 9.12
CA ASP A 127 24.47 -10.20 8.83
C ASP A 127 23.82 -9.76 7.50
N THR A 128 22.49 -9.92 7.41
CA THR A 128 21.68 -9.26 6.39
C THR A 128 21.44 -7.80 6.79
N GLY A 129 21.31 -6.91 5.79
CA GLY A 129 21.06 -5.48 6.02
C GLY A 129 19.82 -5.19 6.88
N GLU A 130 18.86 -6.12 6.95
CA GLU A 130 17.69 -6.04 7.83
C GLU A 130 18.04 -5.79 9.31
N ARG A 131 19.21 -6.25 9.77
CA ARG A 131 19.69 -5.98 11.13
C ARG A 131 19.97 -4.49 11.36
N ALA A 132 20.45 -3.75 10.35
CA ALA A 132 20.66 -2.31 10.43
C ALA A 132 19.33 -1.54 10.45
N TRP A 133 18.27 -2.07 9.83
CA TRP A 133 16.93 -1.46 9.81
C TRP A 133 16.10 -1.85 11.04
N CYS A 134 16.47 -2.92 11.74
CA CYS A 134 15.94 -3.25 13.06
C CYS A 134 16.57 -2.38 14.17
N ALA A 135 16.22 -1.10 14.17
CA ALA A 135 16.35 -0.27 15.36
C ALA A 135 15.18 -0.60 16.33
N ASP A 136 15.47 -1.34 17.40
CA ASP A 136 14.51 -1.57 18.49
C ASP A 136 14.00 -0.22 19.04
N GLY A 137 12.69 -0.13 19.27
CA GLY A 137 12.02 1.08 19.75
C GLY A 137 11.39 1.95 18.66
N LEU A 138 11.58 1.66 17.37
CA LEU A 138 10.76 2.25 16.31
C LEU A 138 9.42 1.53 16.14
N ASP A 139 8.39 2.31 15.82
CA ASP A 139 7.19 1.80 15.17
C ASP A 139 7.37 1.71 13.64
N ALA A 140 6.36 1.16 12.95
CA ALA A 140 6.41 0.94 11.52
C ALA A 140 6.46 2.27 10.73
N ALA A 141 5.74 3.30 11.17
CA ALA A 141 5.78 4.64 10.58
C ALA A 141 7.16 5.30 10.69
N ALA A 142 7.79 5.26 11.87
CA ALA A 142 9.13 5.80 12.08
C ALA A 142 10.23 4.99 11.36
N TRP A 143 10.02 3.69 11.13
CA TRP A 143 10.87 2.86 10.27
C TRP A 143 10.79 3.32 8.81
N LEU A 144 9.58 3.49 8.24
CA LEU A 144 9.40 3.97 6.86
C LEU A 144 10.04 5.34 6.64
N ALA A 145 9.95 6.24 7.63
CA ALA A 145 10.57 7.56 7.60
C ALA A 145 12.12 7.54 7.57
N ARG A 146 12.79 6.43 7.91
CA ARG A 146 14.26 6.30 7.89
C ARG A 146 14.83 5.73 6.60
N ILE A 147 14.00 5.05 5.81
CA ILE A 147 14.42 4.25 4.65
C ILE A 147 13.89 4.81 3.31
N ALA A 148 12.86 5.66 3.36
CA ALA A 148 12.24 6.26 2.20
C ALA A 148 12.13 7.79 2.37
N TRP A 149 12.45 8.52 1.31
CA TRP A 149 12.30 9.97 1.27
C TRP A 149 10.87 10.39 0.93
N GLY A 150 10.32 9.76 -0.13
CA GLY A 150 9.00 10.06 -0.64
C GLY A 150 8.09 8.84 -0.57
N TYR A 151 6.89 9.03 -0.05
CA TYR A 151 5.85 8.02 -0.06
C TYR A 151 4.51 8.70 0.15
N GLY A 152 3.48 8.19 -0.51
CA GLY A 152 2.13 8.71 -0.35
C GLY A 152 1.14 8.05 -1.29
N SER A 153 -0.14 8.16 -0.94
CA SER A 153 -1.25 7.53 -1.61
C SER A 153 -2.36 8.54 -1.84
N ARG A 154 -3.03 8.50 -3.00
CA ARG A 154 -4.15 9.39 -3.37
C ARG A 154 -5.09 8.67 -4.33
N TRP A 155 -6.39 8.99 -4.27
CA TRP A 155 -7.33 8.58 -5.32
C TRP A 155 -7.01 9.34 -6.62
N THR A 156 -6.76 8.62 -7.71
CA THR A 156 -6.71 9.17 -9.08
C THR A 156 -8.08 9.10 -9.76
N ASP A 157 -8.94 8.20 -9.30
CA ASP A 157 -10.35 8.09 -9.69
C ASP A 157 -11.17 7.60 -8.48
N GLY A 158 -12.14 8.39 -8.00
CA GLY A 158 -13.01 8.04 -6.86
C GLY A 158 -12.71 8.76 -5.52
N PRO A 159 -13.08 8.17 -4.37
CA PRO A 159 -13.83 6.93 -4.22
C PRO A 159 -15.27 7.07 -4.74
N HIS A 160 -15.68 6.13 -5.59
CA HIS A 160 -17.07 6.01 -6.06
C HIS A 160 -17.83 5.08 -5.11
N ALA A 161 -18.68 5.67 -4.26
CA ALA A 161 -19.48 4.95 -3.27
C ALA A 161 -20.93 4.75 -3.73
N ALA A 162 -21.49 3.55 -3.52
CA ALA A 162 -22.89 3.24 -3.80
C ALA A 162 -23.44 2.18 -2.83
N ALA A 163 -24.76 2.17 -2.60
CA ALA A 163 -25.41 1.13 -1.83
C ALA A 163 -25.31 -0.25 -2.51
N ASP A 164 -24.85 -1.27 -1.77
CA ASP A 164 -24.70 -2.67 -2.18
C ASP A 164 -25.40 -3.59 -1.17
N GLY A 165 -26.70 -3.77 -1.37
CA GLY A 165 -27.58 -4.45 -0.42
C GLY A 165 -27.66 -3.66 0.89
N THR A 166 -27.23 -4.27 1.99
CA THR A 166 -27.25 -3.68 3.35
C THR A 166 -25.94 -2.97 3.75
N GLY A 167 -25.01 -2.80 2.80
CA GLY A 167 -23.74 -2.11 3.00
C GLY A 167 -23.43 -1.15 1.85
N VAL A 168 -22.27 -0.51 1.88
CA VAL A 168 -21.80 0.38 0.82
C VAL A 168 -20.66 -0.32 0.07
N ARG A 169 -20.68 -0.29 -1.26
CA ARG A 169 -19.53 -0.66 -2.08
C ARG A 169 -18.78 0.61 -2.46
N VAL A 170 -17.46 0.59 -2.33
CA VAL A 170 -16.58 1.68 -2.75
C VAL A 170 -15.62 1.15 -3.81
N THR A 171 -15.49 1.89 -4.91
CA THR A 171 -14.64 1.51 -6.05
C THR A 171 -13.87 2.71 -6.60
N GLY A 172 -12.76 2.45 -7.29
CA GLY A 172 -11.99 3.46 -7.99
C GLY A 172 -10.54 3.03 -8.19
N THR A 173 -9.63 4.00 -8.36
CA THR A 173 -8.19 3.76 -8.46
C THR A 173 -7.43 4.66 -7.49
N VAL A 174 -6.52 4.05 -6.73
CA VAL A 174 -5.59 4.72 -5.81
C VAL A 174 -4.19 4.61 -6.39
N ARG A 175 -3.50 5.75 -6.55
CA ARG A 175 -2.10 5.78 -6.92
C ARG A 175 -1.24 5.85 -5.67
N PHE A 176 -0.33 4.90 -5.52
CA PHE A 176 0.78 5.02 -4.58
C PHE A 176 2.03 5.57 -5.30
N MET A 177 2.76 6.43 -4.61
CA MET A 177 4.09 6.89 -5.01
C MET A 177 5.12 6.42 -3.99
N TYR A 178 6.29 6.00 -4.47
CA TYR A 178 7.44 5.65 -3.63
C TYR A 178 8.75 6.20 -4.18
N LEU A 179 9.58 6.76 -3.30
CA LEU A 179 10.93 7.22 -3.55
C LEU A 179 11.81 6.79 -2.38
N ALA A 180 12.62 5.75 -2.60
CA ALA A 180 13.66 5.36 -1.66
C ALA A 180 14.64 6.53 -1.42
N GLY A 181 15.21 6.61 -0.21
CA GLY A 181 16.39 7.45 0.00
C GLY A 181 17.55 6.89 -0.81
N ASN A 182 18.23 7.73 -1.59
CA ASN A 182 19.23 7.28 -2.54
C ASN A 182 20.63 7.82 -2.23
N GLN A 183 21.39 7.06 -1.44
CA GLN A 183 22.82 7.32 -1.18
C GLN A 183 23.75 6.55 -2.13
N ASN A 184 23.24 5.98 -3.23
CA ASN A 184 24.06 5.21 -4.16
C ASN A 184 24.98 6.16 -4.98
N PRO A 185 26.32 6.04 -4.89
CA PRO A 185 27.25 6.86 -5.68
C PRO A 185 27.12 6.63 -7.20
N ASN A 186 26.52 5.51 -7.62
CA ASN A 186 26.26 5.21 -9.04
C ASN A 186 25.00 5.92 -9.58
N THR A 187 24.37 6.82 -8.82
CA THR A 187 23.22 7.60 -9.31
C THR A 187 23.58 8.34 -10.58
N LEU A 188 22.79 8.15 -11.65
CA LEU A 188 22.97 8.88 -12.90
C LEU A 188 23.05 10.39 -12.65
N HIS A 189 24.21 10.94 -12.99
CA HIS A 189 24.45 12.36 -13.10
C HIS A 189 25.23 12.67 -14.39
N VAL A 190 25.07 13.88 -14.93
CA VAL A 190 25.82 14.40 -16.08
C VAL A 190 25.95 15.91 -15.93
N ASP A 191 27.17 16.44 -15.86
CA ASP A 191 27.42 17.82 -15.47
C ASP A 191 26.69 18.16 -14.14
N ASP A 192 25.89 19.23 -14.12
CA ASP A 192 25.03 19.68 -13.00
C ASP A 192 23.68 18.93 -12.90
N TRP A 193 23.43 17.93 -13.76
CA TRP A 193 22.17 17.19 -13.81
C TRP A 193 22.22 15.90 -13.03
N TRP A 194 21.27 15.67 -12.13
CA TRP A 194 21.14 14.46 -11.31
C TRP A 194 19.79 13.75 -11.51
N GLY A 195 19.75 12.44 -11.25
CA GLY A 195 18.55 11.62 -11.36
C GLY A 195 17.84 11.34 -10.03
N ILE A 196 16.59 11.78 -9.94
CA ILE A 196 15.65 11.35 -8.90
C ILE A 196 14.67 10.36 -9.54
N THR A 197 14.53 9.15 -8.95
CA THR A 197 13.77 8.04 -9.59
C THR A 197 12.63 7.50 -8.72
N PRO A 198 11.55 8.28 -8.52
CA PRO A 198 10.31 7.82 -7.91
C PRO A 198 9.59 6.78 -8.78
N THR A 199 8.71 6.05 -8.13
CA THR A 199 7.85 5.00 -8.67
C THR A 199 6.39 5.40 -8.44
N TRP A 200 5.53 5.21 -9.43
CA TRP A 200 4.07 5.31 -9.28
C TRP A 200 3.39 4.02 -9.70
N ILE A 201 2.51 3.49 -8.85
CA ILE A 201 1.70 2.31 -9.14
C ILE A 201 0.24 2.61 -8.83
N ASP A 202 -0.63 2.32 -9.80
CA ASP A 202 -2.09 2.39 -9.66
C ASP A 202 -2.63 1.06 -9.12
N TYR A 203 -3.46 1.14 -8.08
CA TYR A 203 -4.15 0.03 -7.45
C TYR A 203 -5.68 0.22 -7.61
N PRO A 204 -6.38 -0.72 -8.28
CA PRO A 204 -7.84 -0.69 -8.31
C PRO A 204 -8.39 -1.10 -6.94
N VAL A 205 -9.35 -0.33 -6.43
CA VAL A 205 -10.04 -0.59 -5.17
C VAL A 205 -11.44 -1.12 -5.44
N ASP A 206 -11.86 -2.16 -4.71
CA ASP A 206 -13.23 -2.70 -4.72
C ASP A 206 -13.58 -3.25 -3.34
N ASP A 207 -14.04 -2.36 -2.47
CA ASP A 207 -14.34 -2.63 -1.08
C ASP A 207 -15.84 -2.76 -0.84
N ARG A 208 -16.20 -3.56 0.17
CA ARG A 208 -17.55 -3.55 0.74
C ARG A 208 -17.50 -3.22 2.22
N LEU A 209 -18.08 -2.08 2.56
CA LEU A 209 -18.21 -1.56 3.91
C LEU A 209 -19.57 -1.98 4.49
N THR A 210 -19.55 -2.49 5.71
CA THR A 210 -20.75 -2.77 6.50
C THR A 210 -20.99 -1.56 7.40
N VAL A 211 -22.18 -0.96 7.35
CA VAL A 211 -22.56 0.16 8.23
C VAL A 211 -23.68 -0.30 9.15
N ARG A 212 -23.60 0.07 10.43
CA ARG A 212 -24.68 -0.10 11.43
C ARG A 212 -24.72 1.15 12.30
N ASP A 213 -25.93 1.62 12.61
CA ASP A 213 -26.16 2.76 13.49
C ASP A 213 -25.36 4.02 13.09
N GLY A 214 -25.17 4.21 11.76
CA GLY A 214 -24.42 5.33 11.18
C GLY A 214 -22.90 5.25 11.29
N ARG A 215 -22.33 4.11 11.69
CA ARG A 215 -20.88 3.85 11.79
C ARG A 215 -20.46 2.64 10.97
N ILE A 216 -19.22 2.65 10.48
CA ILE A 216 -18.64 1.53 9.75
C ILE A 216 -18.25 0.45 10.78
N THR A 217 -18.73 -0.78 10.57
CA THR A 217 -18.53 -1.92 11.48
C THR A 217 -17.75 -3.08 10.86
N GLY A 218 -17.19 -2.88 9.67
CA GLY A 218 -16.37 -3.87 8.99
C GLY A 218 -16.15 -3.51 7.53
N ILE A 219 -14.95 -3.80 7.05
CA ILE A 219 -14.52 -3.59 5.67
C ILE A 219 -14.15 -4.97 5.11
N ARG A 220 -14.50 -5.22 3.85
CA ARG A 220 -14.11 -6.42 3.12
C ARG A 220 -13.63 -6.05 1.73
N HIS A 221 -12.32 -5.98 1.61
CA HIS A 221 -11.62 -5.86 0.34
C HIS A 221 -11.93 -7.08 -0.55
N ARG A 222 -12.33 -6.84 -1.80
CA ARG A 222 -12.53 -7.92 -2.79
C ARG A 222 -11.25 -8.25 -3.56
N GLN A 223 -10.27 -7.35 -3.51
CA GLN A 223 -8.89 -7.55 -3.92
C GLN A 223 -7.98 -7.41 -2.69
N ALA A 224 -6.73 -7.88 -2.77
CA ALA A 224 -5.81 -7.79 -1.65
C ALA A 224 -5.07 -6.45 -1.71
N ASP A 225 -5.40 -5.56 -0.79
CA ASP A 225 -4.75 -4.25 -0.70
C ASP A 225 -3.40 -4.36 0.03
N PRO A 226 -2.30 -3.85 -0.55
CA PRO A 226 -1.05 -3.72 0.19
C PRO A 226 -1.17 -2.63 1.27
N TRP A 227 -0.41 -2.80 2.36
CA TRP A 227 -0.45 -1.86 3.48
C TRP A 227 -0.11 -0.41 3.09
N TRP A 228 0.59 -0.15 1.98
CA TRP A 228 0.88 1.22 1.56
C TRP A 228 -0.27 1.97 0.88
N ILE A 229 -1.38 1.31 0.52
CA ILE A 229 -2.63 2.02 0.17
C ILE A 229 -3.65 2.01 1.30
N ASP A 230 -3.48 1.17 2.32
CA ASP A 230 -4.21 1.20 3.59
C ASP A 230 -3.24 0.92 4.76
N PRO A 231 -2.56 1.97 5.25
CA PRO A 231 -1.53 1.80 6.27
C PRO A 231 -2.10 1.54 7.66
N TRP A 232 -3.40 1.72 7.87
CA TRP A 232 -4.02 1.64 9.19
C TRP A 232 -4.64 0.29 9.51
N LEU A 233 -5.06 -0.48 8.50
CA LEU A 233 -5.63 -1.83 8.70
C LEU A 233 -4.68 -2.95 8.30
N GLY A 234 -3.72 -2.68 7.41
CA GLY A 234 -2.73 -3.65 6.94
C GLY A 234 -1.63 -3.99 7.95
N VAL A 235 -1.12 -5.23 7.89
CA VAL A 235 0.14 -5.63 8.53
C VAL A 235 1.30 -5.15 7.66
N TRP A 236 2.19 -4.34 8.23
CA TRP A 236 3.33 -3.80 7.47
C TRP A 236 4.41 -4.87 7.26
N ASP A 237 5.06 -4.80 6.11
CA ASP A 237 6.13 -5.71 5.69
C ASP A 237 7.33 -4.93 5.08
N THR A 238 8.47 -5.62 4.94
CA THR A 238 9.68 -5.09 4.29
C THR A 238 9.62 -5.19 2.76
N GLY A 239 8.53 -5.67 2.16
CA GLY A 239 8.46 -6.01 0.74
C GLY A 239 8.17 -4.84 -0.21
N ILE A 240 8.06 -3.61 0.31
CA ILE A 240 7.66 -2.45 -0.50
C ILE A 240 8.68 -2.10 -1.59
N GLY A 241 9.98 -2.13 -1.29
CA GLY A 241 11.04 -1.83 -2.26
C GLY A 241 11.03 -2.78 -3.46
N ASP A 242 10.96 -4.09 -3.21
CA ASP A 242 10.88 -5.12 -4.24
C ASP A 242 9.64 -4.96 -5.14
N ARG A 243 8.48 -4.63 -4.55
CA ARG A 243 7.24 -4.40 -5.32
C ARG A 243 7.28 -3.10 -6.14
N MET A 244 8.09 -2.11 -5.76
CA MET A 244 8.28 -0.86 -6.50
C MET A 244 9.36 -0.96 -7.59
N ASN A 245 10.36 -1.84 -7.42
CA ASN A 245 11.46 -1.99 -8.39
C ASN A 245 11.00 -2.40 -9.80
N GLY A 246 9.85 -3.07 -9.92
CA GLY A 246 9.44 -3.73 -11.16
C GLY A 246 8.66 -2.89 -12.19
N ARG A 247 7.99 -1.78 -11.85
CA ARG A 247 7.12 -1.02 -12.79
C ARG A 247 6.89 0.43 -12.37
N GLY A 248 6.63 1.31 -13.35
CA GLY A 248 6.09 2.66 -13.08
C GLY A 248 7.12 3.67 -12.57
N ARG A 249 8.41 3.38 -12.77
CA ARG A 249 9.53 4.24 -12.34
C ARG A 249 9.83 5.29 -13.41
N VAL A 250 10.15 6.52 -13.01
CA VAL A 250 10.51 7.60 -13.95
C VAL A 250 11.79 8.28 -13.50
N GLY A 251 12.80 8.34 -14.37
CA GLY A 251 14.03 9.09 -14.13
C GLY A 251 13.80 10.58 -14.36
N ILE A 252 13.64 11.35 -13.29
CA ILE A 252 13.45 12.81 -13.33
C ILE A 252 14.82 13.49 -13.25
N PRO A 253 15.23 14.24 -14.28
CA PRO A 253 16.45 15.04 -14.19
C PRO A 253 16.21 16.33 -13.41
N VAL A 254 17.10 16.62 -12.46
CA VAL A 254 17.10 17.83 -11.62
C VAL A 254 18.47 18.49 -11.61
N ARG A 255 18.53 19.79 -11.26
CA ARG A 255 19.78 20.54 -11.12
C ARG A 255 20.33 20.44 -9.71
N GLY A 256 21.65 20.31 -9.58
CA GLY A 256 22.34 20.15 -8.31
C GLY A 256 22.20 18.74 -7.74
N GLU A 257 23.11 18.39 -6.83
CA GLU A 257 23.11 17.12 -6.11
C GLU A 257 21.93 17.06 -5.12
N PRO A 258 21.11 15.98 -5.12
CA PRO A 258 20.00 15.88 -4.18
C PRO A 258 20.49 15.55 -2.75
N ASP A 259 20.16 16.40 -1.78
CA ASP A 259 20.43 16.15 -0.35
C ASP A 259 19.34 15.25 0.26
N TRP A 260 19.69 13.98 0.49
CA TRP A 260 18.82 12.98 1.11
C TRP A 260 18.88 12.97 2.64
N GLY A 261 19.63 13.89 3.26
CA GLY A 261 19.77 14.00 4.70
C GLY A 261 20.27 12.72 5.37
N ALA A 262 19.79 12.49 6.61
CA ALA A 262 20.21 11.37 7.45
C ALA A 262 19.37 10.07 7.25
N LEU A 263 18.84 9.83 6.05
CA LEU A 263 18.29 8.51 5.70
C LEU A 263 19.41 7.45 5.79
N THR A 264 19.08 6.24 6.22
CA THR A 264 20.12 5.30 6.69
C THR A 264 20.78 4.44 5.61
N GLY A 265 20.24 4.41 4.40
CA GLY A 265 20.38 3.21 3.55
C GLY A 265 19.71 2.00 4.22
N ASP A 266 19.77 0.78 3.70
CA ASP A 266 20.20 0.33 2.36
C ASP A 266 19.08 -0.51 1.71
N GLY A 267 17.90 -0.47 2.33
CA GLY A 267 17.10 -1.68 2.51
C GLY A 267 15.87 -1.83 1.67
N LEU A 268 15.53 -0.81 0.89
CA LEU A 268 14.41 -0.82 -0.05
C LEU A 268 14.83 -0.11 -1.32
N THR A 269 16.07 -0.37 -1.73
CA THR A 269 16.76 0.34 -2.80
C THR A 269 16.00 0.13 -4.11
N VAL A 270 15.21 1.13 -4.47
CA VAL A 270 14.72 1.29 -5.83
C VAL A 270 15.92 1.71 -6.66
N ILE A 271 16.57 0.72 -7.29
CA ILE A 271 17.94 0.84 -7.83
C ILE A 271 17.96 1.98 -8.86
N PRO A 272 18.59 3.13 -8.60
CA PRO A 272 18.59 4.25 -9.53
C PRO A 272 19.20 3.80 -10.87
N PRO A 273 18.76 4.36 -12.01
CA PRO A 273 19.41 4.08 -13.28
C PRO A 273 20.87 4.52 -13.17
N GLU A 274 21.82 3.60 -13.36
CA GLU A 274 23.25 3.90 -13.24
C GLU A 274 23.80 4.58 -14.50
N THR A 275 23.10 4.50 -15.63
CA THR A 275 23.42 5.27 -16.85
C THR A 275 22.15 5.71 -17.59
N ARG A 276 22.28 6.69 -18.52
CA ARG A 276 21.18 7.06 -19.44
C ARG A 276 20.73 5.92 -20.36
N PHE A 277 21.55 4.88 -20.50
CA PHE A 277 21.32 3.72 -21.37
C PHE A 277 20.93 2.46 -20.60
N MET A 278 21.04 2.47 -19.26
CA MET A 278 20.26 1.62 -18.38
C MET A 278 18.82 2.15 -18.32
N ALA A 279 18.16 2.12 -19.47
CA ALA A 279 16.73 1.87 -19.54
C ALA A 279 16.54 0.41 -19.07
N ASP A 280 16.70 0.21 -17.76
CA ASP A 280 16.93 -1.08 -17.10
C ASP A 280 15.60 -1.83 -16.94
N GLU A 281 15.01 -2.12 -18.10
CA GLU A 281 13.70 -2.71 -18.42
C GLU A 281 12.46 -2.02 -17.80
N ASN A 282 12.62 -1.16 -16.80
CA ASN A 282 11.54 -0.74 -15.88
C ASN A 282 11.54 0.77 -15.50
N VAL A 283 12.44 1.59 -16.06
CA VAL A 283 12.53 3.05 -15.79
C VAL A 283 12.28 3.86 -17.06
N ASP A 284 11.31 4.77 -17.02
CA ASP A 284 11.07 5.76 -18.07
C ASP A 284 12.12 6.88 -18.00
N MET A 285 12.97 6.95 -19.02
CA MET A 285 14.04 7.96 -19.16
C MET A 285 13.69 9.08 -20.14
N SER A 286 12.44 9.16 -20.64
CA SER A 286 12.00 10.11 -21.67
C SER A 286 12.30 11.58 -21.34
N LEU A 287 12.25 11.95 -20.06
CA LEU A 287 12.53 13.32 -19.57
C LEU A 287 13.98 13.76 -19.79
N TRP A 288 14.93 12.83 -19.92
CA TRP A 288 16.35 13.09 -20.12
C TRP A 288 16.74 13.42 -21.56
N GLY A 289 15.93 13.04 -22.55
CA GLY A 289 16.27 13.17 -23.98
C GLY A 289 16.51 14.62 -24.45
N SER A 290 16.03 15.60 -23.69
CA SER A 290 16.22 17.04 -23.94
C SER A 290 17.48 17.65 -23.32
N ILE A 291 18.25 16.90 -22.53
CA ILE A 291 19.36 17.45 -21.75
C ILE A 291 20.65 17.36 -22.57
N PRO A 292 21.19 18.52 -23.03
CA PRO A 292 22.43 18.53 -23.79
C PRO A 292 23.56 18.04 -22.90
N VAL A 293 24.41 17.19 -23.45
CA VAL A 293 25.65 16.76 -22.79
C VAL A 293 26.82 17.35 -23.53
N ARG A 294 27.77 17.92 -22.78
CA ARG A 294 29.07 18.28 -23.34
C ARG A 294 29.93 17.04 -23.44
N VAL A 295 29.97 16.47 -24.64
CA VAL A 295 31.06 15.60 -25.05
C VAL A 295 32.27 16.48 -25.36
N GLY A 296 33.45 16.07 -24.89
CA GLY A 296 34.67 16.88 -24.97
C GLY A 296 35.11 17.22 -26.40
N ASP A 297 35.68 18.41 -26.56
CA ASP A 297 36.39 18.97 -27.71
C ASP A 297 36.13 18.34 -29.10
N GLY A 298 35.14 18.90 -29.80
CA GLY A 298 35.07 18.84 -31.26
C GLY A 298 34.29 17.68 -31.87
N GLN A 299 33.81 16.71 -31.07
CA GLN A 299 32.89 15.68 -31.56
C GLN A 299 31.49 15.85 -30.97
N SER A 300 30.53 16.21 -31.82
CA SER A 300 29.10 16.18 -31.49
C SER A 300 28.58 14.74 -31.55
N CYS A 301 28.84 13.95 -30.51
CA CYS A 301 28.18 12.65 -30.37
C CYS A 301 26.70 12.89 -30.03
N GLN A 302 25.80 12.30 -30.83
CA GLN A 302 24.36 12.26 -30.50
C GLN A 302 24.06 11.39 -29.27
N ASN A 303 25.07 10.65 -28.77
CA ASN A 303 24.95 9.65 -27.71
C ASN A 303 26.06 9.84 -26.66
N PRO A 304 25.77 10.23 -25.41
CA PRO A 304 26.81 10.53 -24.41
C PRO A 304 27.36 9.30 -23.67
N GLY A 305 26.91 8.09 -23.99
CA GLY A 305 27.29 6.85 -23.29
C GLY A 305 28.51 6.13 -23.87
N TYR A 306 29.06 6.64 -24.97
CA TYR A 306 30.25 6.10 -25.63
C TYR A 306 31.07 7.26 -26.21
N CYS A 307 32.06 7.70 -25.44
CA CYS A 307 33.14 8.59 -25.84
C CYS A 307 34.43 8.04 -25.23
#